data_AF-A0A1D3K8I4-F1
#
_entry.id   AF-A0A1D3K8I4-F1
#
_cell.length_a   1.000
_cell.length_b   1.000
_cell.length_c   1.000
_cell.angle_alpha   90.00
_cell.angle_beta   90.00
_cell.angle_gamma   90.00
#
_symmetry.space_group_name_H-M   'P 1'
#
loop_
_entity.id
_entity.type
_entity.pdbx_description
1 polymer ?
#
loop_
_entity_poly.entity_id
_entity_poly.type
_entity_poly.pdbx_seq_one_letter_code
_entity_poly.pdbx_strand_id
1 'polypeptide(L)'
;MPIAPPPQAIKFTSFAVAPCIRVNYNNDVAYRTIHPQQEPAALASVASLNYFDDHEMGLSLVSVETDGVDGLVVAPEGSEIYDIAHGADRSEISLCSGEYGGLYWRILAFVDSSTSPEDAYQMMVGDCESTVRAACAGLQGLVSLPQAIRMHSAKLDADEKAPDCDDYNDLLKLAGI
;
A
#
# COMPACT_ATOMS: atom_id res chain seq x y z
N MET A 1 6.18 40.62 -9.88
CA MET A 1 5.41 39.49 -9.29
C MET A 1 6.40 38.38 -9.01
N PRO A 2 6.48 37.84 -7.78
CA PRO A 2 7.32 36.68 -7.51
C PRO A 2 6.74 35.47 -8.25
N ILE A 3 7.59 34.79 -9.03
CA ILE A 3 7.24 33.56 -9.74
C ILE A 3 7.14 32.48 -8.66
N ALA A 4 5.95 31.92 -8.46
CA ALA A 4 5.78 30.76 -7.61
C ALA A 4 6.67 29.63 -8.16
N PRO A 5 7.48 28.95 -7.30
CA PRO A 5 8.25 27.81 -7.75
C PRO A 5 7.28 26.78 -8.38
N PRO A 6 7.68 26.13 -9.48
CA PRO A 6 6.84 25.12 -10.11
C PRO A 6 6.51 24.02 -9.08
N PRO A 7 5.30 23.46 -9.10
CA PRO A 7 4.93 22.40 -8.18
C PRO A 7 5.93 21.26 -8.35
N GLN A 8 6.59 20.88 -7.26
CA GLN A 8 7.48 19.73 -7.27
C GLN A 8 6.62 18.48 -7.56
N ALA A 9 6.98 17.76 -8.61
CA ALA A 9 6.30 16.51 -8.94
C ALA A 9 6.55 15.49 -7.82
N ILE A 10 5.46 14.90 -7.29
CA ILE A 10 5.55 13.84 -6.30
C ILE A 10 6.30 12.66 -6.91
N LYS A 11 7.34 12.19 -6.22
CA LYS A 11 8.15 11.07 -6.67
C LYS A 11 7.91 9.85 -5.78
N PHE A 12 7.09 8.94 -6.28
CA PHE A 12 6.90 7.65 -5.61
C PHE A 12 8.15 6.79 -5.69
N THR A 13 8.48 6.15 -4.58
CA THR A 13 9.69 5.33 -4.39
C THR A 13 9.37 3.84 -4.28
N SER A 14 8.18 3.50 -3.79
CA SER A 14 7.70 2.12 -3.72
C SER A 14 6.17 2.09 -3.63
N PHE A 15 5.61 0.92 -3.86
CA PHE A 15 4.19 0.63 -3.66
C PHE A 15 4.02 -0.65 -2.84
N ALA A 16 2.97 -0.71 -2.03
CA ALA A 16 2.57 -1.91 -1.31
C ALA A 16 1.07 -2.14 -1.44
N VAL A 17 0.66 -3.40 -1.36
CA VAL A 17 -0.75 -3.80 -1.27
C VAL A 17 -1.08 -4.12 0.17
N ALA A 18 -2.14 -3.52 0.69
CA ALA A 18 -2.63 -3.75 2.04
C ALA A 18 -4.14 -4.04 2.02
N PRO A 19 -4.63 -4.96 2.88
CA PRO A 19 -6.06 -5.11 3.10
C PRO A 19 -6.59 -3.88 3.86
N CYS A 20 -7.85 -3.54 3.62
CA CYS A 20 -8.53 -2.43 4.27
C CYS A 20 -10.02 -2.74 4.47
N ILE A 21 -10.65 -2.01 5.38
CA ILE A 21 -12.10 -2.05 5.59
C ILE A 21 -12.70 -0.87 4.84
N ARG A 22 -13.65 -1.16 3.95
CA ARG A 22 -14.51 -0.12 3.38
C ARG A 22 -15.51 0.31 4.43
N VAL A 23 -15.64 1.61 4.62
CA VAL A 23 -16.59 2.22 5.54
C VAL A 23 -17.47 3.17 4.76
N ASN A 24 -18.78 2.97 4.86
CA ASN A 24 -19.75 3.87 4.26
C ASN A 24 -20.19 4.88 5.33
N TYR A 25 -19.82 6.14 5.13
CA TYR A 25 -20.38 7.27 5.86
C TYR A 25 -21.53 7.86 5.05
N ASN A 26 -22.37 8.69 5.68
CA ASN A 26 -23.56 9.26 5.05
C ASN A 26 -23.32 9.95 3.69
N ASN A 27 -22.15 10.56 3.50
CA ASN A 27 -21.81 11.32 2.30
C ASN A 27 -20.49 10.88 1.63
N ASP A 28 -19.83 9.85 2.15
CA ASP A 28 -18.48 9.49 1.70
C ASP A 28 -18.19 8.00 1.92
N VAL A 29 -17.25 7.47 1.16
CA VAL A 29 -16.73 6.11 1.33
C VAL A 29 -15.25 6.19 1.64
N ALA A 30 -14.87 5.71 2.81
CA ALA A 30 -13.47 5.63 3.22
C ALA A 30 -12.97 4.18 3.16
N TYR A 31 -11.67 4.03 2.96
CA TYR A 31 -10.99 2.74 3.04
C TYR A 31 -9.95 2.83 4.16
N ARG A 32 -10.29 2.28 5.32
CA ARG A 32 -9.51 2.43 6.55
C ARG A 32 -8.59 1.22 6.77
N THR A 33 -7.47 1.49 7.43
CA THR A 33 -6.52 0.46 7.84
C THR A 33 -7.18 -0.54 8.78
N ILE A 34 -6.88 -1.83 8.64
CA ILE A 34 -7.23 -2.81 9.66
C ILE A 34 -6.21 -2.67 10.79
N HIS A 35 -6.68 -2.34 11.99
CA HIS A 35 -5.81 -2.10 13.13
C HIS A 35 -5.13 -3.42 13.56
N PRO A 36 -3.86 -3.41 14.02
CA PRO A 36 -3.14 -4.63 14.43
C PRO A 36 -3.79 -5.43 15.56
N GLN A 37 -4.65 -4.81 16.36
CA GLN A 37 -5.41 -5.48 17.42
C GLN A 37 -6.61 -6.29 16.88
N GLN A 38 -6.87 -6.28 15.56
CA GLN A 38 -7.95 -7.06 14.96
C GLN A 38 -7.84 -8.54 15.32
N GLU A 39 -8.90 -9.08 15.93
CA GLU A 39 -9.02 -10.51 16.12
C GLU A 39 -9.26 -11.22 14.77
N PRO A 40 -8.43 -12.21 14.36
CA PRO A 40 -8.59 -12.86 13.06
C PRO A 40 -9.95 -13.55 12.87
N ALA A 41 -10.53 -14.09 13.94
CA ALA A 41 -11.80 -14.80 13.89
C ALA A 41 -12.97 -13.85 13.57
N ALA A 42 -13.03 -12.69 14.22
CA ALA A 42 -14.05 -11.67 13.98
C ALA A 42 -13.95 -11.04 12.59
N LEU A 43 -12.73 -10.84 12.08
CA LEU A 43 -12.55 -10.38 10.70
C LEU A 43 -12.98 -11.44 9.69
N ALA A 44 -12.65 -12.71 9.95
CA ALA A 44 -13.00 -13.82 9.06
C ALA A 44 -14.51 -14.04 8.95
N SER A 45 -15.29 -13.80 10.02
CA SER A 45 -16.75 -13.95 9.98
C SER A 45 -17.45 -12.95 9.07
N VAL A 46 -16.81 -11.83 8.73
CA VAL A 46 -17.37 -10.78 7.85
C VAL A 46 -16.67 -10.69 6.49
N ALA A 47 -15.70 -11.56 6.22
CA ALA A 47 -14.83 -11.45 5.06
C ALA A 47 -15.56 -11.59 3.71
N SER A 48 -16.66 -12.35 3.67
CA SER A 48 -17.50 -12.51 2.47
C SER A 48 -18.69 -11.56 2.43
N LEU A 49 -18.82 -10.67 3.42
CA LEU A 49 -19.95 -9.76 3.55
C LEU A 49 -19.55 -8.38 3.02
N ASN A 50 -20.49 -7.72 2.34
CA ASN A 50 -20.37 -6.32 1.93
C ASN A 50 -21.08 -5.35 2.89
N TYR A 51 -21.74 -5.90 3.89
CA TYR A 51 -22.51 -5.21 4.92
C TYR A 51 -22.82 -6.21 6.04
N PHE A 52 -22.89 -5.75 7.28
CA PHE A 52 -23.54 -6.46 8.37
C PHE A 52 -24.36 -5.48 9.19
N ASP A 53 -25.46 -5.97 9.77
CA ASP A 53 -26.19 -5.24 10.81
C ASP A 53 -25.57 -5.60 12.16
N ASP A 54 -25.12 -4.59 12.89
CA ASP A 54 -24.42 -4.74 14.15
C ASP A 54 -25.22 -5.56 15.17
N HIS A 55 -26.53 -5.30 15.26
CA HIS A 55 -27.42 -5.92 16.23
C HIS A 55 -27.78 -7.36 15.87
N GLU A 56 -27.88 -7.69 14.58
CA GLU A 56 -28.18 -9.05 14.15
C GLU A 56 -26.97 -9.98 14.26
N MET A 57 -25.78 -9.46 14.00
CA MET A 57 -24.55 -10.25 14.01
C MET A 57 -23.79 -10.21 15.33
N GLY A 58 -24.12 -9.27 16.22
CA GLY A 58 -23.38 -9.04 17.45
C GLY A 58 -21.93 -8.64 17.16
N LEU A 59 -21.72 -7.80 16.15
CA LEU A 59 -20.43 -7.30 15.72
C LEU A 59 -20.54 -5.77 15.54
N SER A 60 -19.49 -5.03 15.85
CA SER A 60 -19.43 -3.59 15.57
C SER A 60 -18.09 -3.20 14.99
N LEU A 61 -18.08 -2.10 14.23
CA LEU A 61 -16.86 -1.42 13.86
C LEU A 61 -16.40 -0.50 14.99
N VAL A 62 -15.15 -0.65 15.41
CA VAL A 62 -14.50 0.16 16.43
C VAL A 62 -13.29 0.86 15.84
N SER A 63 -13.25 2.18 16.00
CA SER A 63 -12.10 3.05 15.71
C SER A 63 -11.09 2.95 16.84
N VAL A 64 -9.83 2.74 16.46
CA VAL A 64 -8.72 2.54 17.39
C VAL A 64 -7.55 3.43 16.95
N GLU A 65 -7.18 4.35 17.82
CA GLU A 65 -6.04 5.27 17.68
C GLU A 65 -5.11 5.07 18.87
N THR A 66 -4.38 3.96 18.89
CA THR A 66 -3.49 3.58 20.00
C THR A 66 -2.07 3.36 19.51
N ASP A 67 -1.07 3.69 20.32
CA ASP A 67 0.36 3.50 20.00
C ASP A 67 0.80 4.15 18.67
N GLY A 68 0.13 5.23 18.28
CA GLY A 68 0.40 5.94 17.03
C GLY A 68 -0.02 5.18 15.78
N VAL A 69 -0.99 4.26 15.91
CA VAL A 69 -1.63 3.57 14.77
C VAL A 69 -3.11 3.91 14.75
N ASP A 70 -3.59 4.46 13.64
CA ASP A 70 -5.02 4.65 13.38
C ASP A 70 -5.57 3.53 12.48
N GLY A 71 -6.63 2.85 12.94
CA GLY A 71 -7.34 1.88 12.15
C GLY A 71 -8.71 1.50 12.71
N LEU A 72 -9.28 0.48 12.08
CA LEU A 72 -10.54 -0.12 12.49
C LEU A 72 -10.35 -1.57 12.89
N VAL A 73 -11.17 -2.01 13.83
CA VAL A 73 -11.41 -3.42 14.11
C VAL A 73 -12.89 -3.76 13.95
N VAL A 74 -13.16 -4.97 13.49
CA VAL A 74 -14.44 -5.65 13.63
C VAL A 74 -14.40 -6.38 14.97
N ALA A 75 -15.24 -5.94 15.90
CA ALA A 75 -15.24 -6.41 17.29
C ALA A 75 -16.57 -7.10 17.62
N PRO A 76 -16.55 -8.32 18.17
CA PRO A 76 -17.76 -8.94 18.71
C PRO A 76 -18.29 -8.19 19.92
N GLU A 77 -19.61 -8.18 20.09
CA GLU A 77 -20.26 -7.71 21.31
C GLU A 77 -19.73 -8.48 22.53
N GLY A 78 -19.40 -7.76 23.60
CA GLY A 78 -18.81 -8.32 24.82
C GLY A 78 -17.33 -8.68 24.72
N SER A 79 -16.66 -8.34 23.61
CA SER A 79 -15.19 -8.32 23.58
C SER A 79 -14.66 -7.12 24.37
N GLU A 80 -13.44 -7.23 24.90
CA GLU A 80 -12.82 -6.16 25.70
C GLU A 80 -12.76 -4.83 24.92
N ILE A 81 -12.42 -4.87 23.64
CA ILE A 81 -12.32 -3.67 22.80
C ILE A 81 -13.68 -3.03 22.52
N TYR A 82 -14.73 -3.86 22.40
CA TYR A 82 -16.11 -3.39 22.26
C TYR A 82 -16.59 -2.71 23.55
N ASP A 83 -16.31 -3.31 24.71
CA ASP A 83 -16.71 -2.78 26.01
C ASP A 83 -16.00 -1.44 26.30
N ILE A 84 -14.72 -1.32 25.95
CA ILE A 84 -13.97 -0.06 26.06
C ILE A 84 -14.60 1.02 25.16
N ALA A 85 -14.90 0.68 23.90
CA ALA A 85 -15.50 1.62 22.95
C ALA A 85 -16.88 2.13 23.40
N HIS A 86 -17.67 1.28 24.05
CA HIS A 86 -19.00 1.61 24.58
C HIS A 86 -18.95 2.36 25.91
N GLY A 87 -17.92 2.14 26.73
CA GLY A 87 -17.77 2.75 28.05
C GLY A 87 -17.56 4.27 28.03
N ALA A 88 -17.33 4.88 26.86
CA ALA A 88 -17.07 6.32 26.66
C ALA A 88 -15.88 6.89 27.46
N ASP A 89 -15.06 6.02 28.06
CA ASP A 89 -13.98 6.41 28.98
C ASP A 89 -12.67 6.80 28.28
N ARG A 90 -12.54 6.55 26.96
CA ARG A 90 -11.33 6.85 26.19
C ARG A 90 -11.66 7.43 24.81
N SER A 91 -11.03 8.53 24.45
CA SER A 91 -11.15 9.12 23.11
C SER A 91 -10.45 8.30 22.03
N GLU A 92 -9.47 7.49 22.42
CA GLU A 92 -8.60 6.70 21.54
C GLU A 92 -9.29 5.44 20.99
N ILE A 93 -10.33 4.95 21.66
CA ILE A 93 -11.08 3.75 21.25
C ILE A 93 -12.56 4.10 21.31
N SER A 94 -13.23 4.10 20.17
CA SER A 94 -14.63 4.53 20.07
C SER A 94 -15.38 3.76 18.98
N LEU A 95 -16.70 3.73 19.06
CA LEU A 95 -17.51 3.14 17.99
C LEU A 95 -17.34 3.94 16.70
N CYS A 96 -17.16 3.23 15.60
CA CYS A 96 -17.12 3.86 14.30
C CYS A 96 -18.51 4.43 13.97
N SER A 97 -18.55 5.68 13.52
CA SER A 97 -19.80 6.33 13.11
C SER A 97 -20.27 5.93 11.71
N GLY A 98 -19.47 5.13 10.99
CA GLY A 98 -19.78 4.64 9.65
C GLY A 98 -20.10 3.15 9.65
N GLU A 99 -20.74 2.70 8.58
CA GLU A 99 -21.18 1.32 8.42
C GLU A 99 -20.13 0.48 7.70
N TYR A 100 -20.04 -0.80 8.08
CA TYR A 100 -19.18 -1.75 7.38
C TYR A 100 -19.64 -1.93 5.92
N GLY A 101 -18.68 -1.77 5.01
CA GLY A 101 -18.89 -1.86 3.56
C GLY A 101 -18.13 -2.99 2.89
N GLY A 102 -17.53 -3.91 3.64
CA GLY A 102 -16.75 -5.05 3.13
C GLY A 102 -15.24 -4.93 3.29
N LEU A 103 -14.55 -6.06 3.09
CA LEU A 103 -13.09 -6.12 2.99
C LEU A 103 -12.63 -5.82 1.57
N TYR A 104 -11.62 -4.96 1.47
CA TYR A 104 -11.03 -4.51 0.23
C TYR A 104 -9.51 -4.57 0.28
N TRP A 105 -8.89 -4.33 -0.87
CA TRP A 105 -7.45 -4.21 -1.04
C TRP A 105 -7.14 -2.84 -1.63
N ARG A 106 -6.11 -2.19 -1.11
CA ARG A 106 -5.64 -0.88 -1.58
C ARG A 106 -4.16 -0.89 -1.92
N ILE A 107 -3.79 -0.05 -2.87
CA ILE A 107 -2.39 0.25 -3.19
C ILE A 107 -1.98 1.50 -2.43
N LEU A 108 -0.98 1.34 -1.58
CA LEU A 108 -0.29 2.40 -0.85
C LEU A 108 0.97 2.79 -1.61
N ALA A 109 1.15 4.08 -1.88
CA ALA A 109 2.31 4.63 -2.57
C ALA A 109 3.15 5.48 -1.62
N PHE A 110 4.44 5.19 -1.55
CA PHE A 110 5.35 5.81 -0.58
C PHE A 110 6.30 6.80 -1.26
N VAL A 111 6.62 7.88 -0.56
CA VAL A 111 7.51 8.97 -1.00
C VAL A 111 8.73 9.03 -0.07
N ASP A 112 9.86 9.49 -0.61
CA ASP A 112 11.08 9.81 0.15
C ASP A 112 11.57 8.73 1.13
N SER A 113 11.52 7.46 0.70
CA SER A 113 11.97 6.29 1.47
C SER A 113 11.13 5.96 2.70
N SER A 114 10.03 6.68 2.95
CA SER A 114 9.07 6.26 3.98
C SER A 114 8.50 4.89 3.60
N THR A 115 8.24 4.08 4.62
CA THR A 115 7.48 2.82 4.50
C THR A 115 6.31 2.81 5.47
N SER A 116 6.06 3.94 6.14
CA SER A 116 4.93 4.10 7.06
C SER A 116 3.63 4.09 6.26
N PRO A 117 2.69 3.17 6.52
CA PRO A 117 1.40 3.13 5.85
C PRO A 117 0.57 4.42 6.04
N GLU A 118 0.80 5.15 7.12
CA GLU A 118 0.06 6.38 7.46
C GLU A 118 0.48 7.57 6.60
N ASP A 119 1.75 7.60 6.18
CA ASP A 119 2.29 8.64 5.28
C ASP A 119 2.05 8.30 3.79
N ALA A 120 1.46 7.13 3.52
CA ALA A 120 1.33 6.63 2.17
C ALA A 120 0.10 7.19 1.46
N TYR A 121 0.25 7.47 0.16
CA TYR A 121 -0.86 7.89 -0.68
C TYR A 121 -1.66 6.68 -1.15
N GLN A 122 -2.98 6.71 -0.96
CA GLN A 122 -3.86 5.71 -1.55
C GLN A 122 -4.04 5.99 -3.04
N MET A 123 -3.60 5.05 -3.89
CA MET A 123 -3.65 5.22 -5.36
C MET A 123 -4.83 4.52 -6.01
N MET A 124 -5.15 3.31 -5.54
CA MET A 124 -6.18 2.45 -6.12
C MET A 124 -6.76 1.55 -5.04
N VAL A 125 -8.02 1.19 -5.21
CA VAL A 125 -8.76 0.23 -4.37
C VAL A 125 -9.45 -0.81 -5.24
N GLY A 126 -9.65 -2.01 -4.72
CA GLY A 126 -10.37 -3.09 -5.39
C GLY A 126 -10.78 -4.20 -4.42
N ASP A 127 -11.81 -4.94 -4.78
CA ASP A 127 -12.32 -6.10 -4.04
C ASP A 127 -11.54 -7.39 -4.34
N CYS A 128 -10.83 -7.44 -5.46
CA CYS A 128 -10.03 -8.60 -5.89
C CYS A 128 -8.54 -8.41 -5.63
N GLU A 129 -7.98 -9.15 -4.68
CA GLU A 129 -6.56 -9.09 -4.30
C GLU A 129 -5.61 -9.28 -5.49
N SER A 130 -5.87 -10.28 -6.33
CA SER A 130 -4.96 -10.63 -7.44
C SER A 130 -4.88 -9.52 -8.48
N THR A 131 -6.01 -8.87 -8.79
CA THR A 131 -6.06 -7.70 -9.69
C THR A 131 -5.31 -6.51 -9.10
N VAL A 132 -5.51 -6.22 -7.81
CA VAL A 132 -4.82 -5.12 -7.12
C VAL A 132 -3.31 -5.37 -7.05
N ARG A 133 -2.88 -6.61 -6.78
CA ARG A 133 -1.46 -7.00 -6.81
C ARG A 133 -0.85 -6.89 -8.21
N ALA A 134 -1.57 -7.29 -9.25
CA ALA A 134 -1.11 -7.12 -10.62
C ALA A 134 -0.92 -5.64 -10.99
N ALA A 135 -1.87 -4.78 -10.62
CA ALA A 135 -1.74 -3.34 -10.79
C ALA A 135 -0.55 -2.75 -10.01
N CYS A 136 -0.36 -3.17 -8.75
CA CYS A 136 0.78 -2.75 -7.93
C CYS A 136 2.12 -3.16 -8.54
N ALA A 137 2.23 -4.37 -9.10
CA ALA A 137 3.43 -4.82 -9.79
C ALA A 137 3.74 -3.96 -11.02
N GLY A 138 2.71 -3.56 -11.78
CA GLY A 138 2.85 -2.62 -12.89
C GLY A 138 3.39 -1.24 -12.45
N LEU A 139 2.82 -0.68 -11.38
CA LEU A 139 3.28 0.58 -10.79
C LEU A 139 4.73 0.49 -10.28
N GLN A 140 5.07 -0.61 -9.62
CA GLN A 140 6.44 -0.86 -9.16
C GLN A 140 7.42 -0.97 -10.33
N GLY A 141 6.99 -1.56 -11.45
CA GLY A 141 7.73 -1.59 -12.71
C GLY A 141 8.11 -0.18 -13.19
N LEU A 142 7.15 0.76 -13.18
CA LEU A 142 7.38 2.15 -13.60
C LEU A 142 8.42 2.87 -12.74
N VAL A 143 8.47 2.61 -11.44
CA VAL A 143 9.48 3.22 -10.54
C VAL A 143 10.87 2.64 -10.79
N SER A 144 10.97 1.34 -11.08
CA SER A 144 12.25 0.68 -11.35
C SER A 144 12.81 0.96 -12.76
N LEU A 145 11.95 1.37 -13.70
CA LEU A 145 12.28 1.51 -15.12
C LEU A 145 13.46 2.46 -15.40
N PRO A 146 13.55 3.67 -14.81
CA PRO A 146 14.68 4.57 -15.07
C PRO A 146 16.03 4.02 -14.57
N GLN A 147 16.03 3.18 -13.55
CA GLN A 147 17.24 2.51 -13.07
C GLN A 147 17.60 1.33 -13.98
N ALA A 148 16.61 0.54 -14.39
CA ALA A 148 16.80 -0.56 -15.33
C ALA A 148 17.37 -0.08 -16.68
N ILE A 149 16.84 1.02 -17.23
CA ILE A 149 17.35 1.63 -18.47
C ILE A 149 18.81 2.05 -18.29
N ARG A 150 19.15 2.73 -17.19
CA ARG A 150 20.54 3.15 -16.93
C ARG A 150 21.51 1.97 -16.81
N MET A 151 21.12 0.91 -16.11
CA MET A 151 21.95 -0.30 -16.01
C MET A 151 22.12 -1.00 -17.37
N HIS A 152 21.06 -1.02 -18.18
CA HIS A 152 21.11 -1.61 -19.52
C HIS A 152 22.04 -0.81 -20.45
N SER A 153 21.95 0.52 -20.46
CA SER A 153 22.86 1.38 -21.22
C SER A 153 24.31 1.21 -20.77
N ALA A 154 24.58 1.21 -19.47
CA ALA A 154 25.94 0.99 -18.96
C ALA A 154 26.53 -0.37 -19.34
N LYS A 155 25.67 -1.40 -19.45
CA LYS A 155 26.09 -2.71 -19.96
C LYS A 155 26.41 -2.67 -21.45
N LEU A 156 25.60 -2.01 -22.27
CA LEU A 156 25.88 -1.83 -23.69
C LEU A 156 27.21 -1.09 -23.89
N ASP A 157 27.47 -0.02 -23.13
CA ASP A 157 28.72 0.74 -23.20
C ASP A 157 29.94 -0.12 -22.77
N ALA A 158 29.76 -1.02 -21.81
CA ALA A 158 30.82 -1.94 -21.36
C ALA A 158 31.07 -3.07 -22.38
N ASP A 159 30.03 -3.55 -23.04
CA ASP A 159 30.11 -4.56 -24.11
C ASP A 159 30.67 -3.94 -25.41
N GLU A 160 30.52 -2.63 -25.63
CA GLU A 160 31.08 -1.87 -26.77
C GLU A 160 32.53 -1.43 -26.56
N LYS A 161 33.17 -1.77 -25.42
CA LYS A 161 34.63 -1.71 -25.33
C LYS A 161 35.22 -2.63 -26.39
N ALA A 162 35.65 -2.02 -27.49
CA ALA A 162 36.36 -2.67 -28.58
C ALA A 162 37.50 -3.53 -28.00
N PRO A 163 37.81 -4.69 -28.64
CA PRO A 163 39.00 -5.44 -28.27
C PRO A 163 40.16 -4.46 -28.19
N ASP A 164 40.81 -4.37 -27.03
CA ASP A 164 42.02 -3.57 -26.86
C ASP A 164 42.94 -3.92 -28.04
N CYS A 165 43.59 -2.92 -28.65
CA CYS A 165 44.40 -3.05 -29.87
C CYS A 165 45.46 -4.19 -29.86
N ASP A 166 45.68 -4.83 -28.72
CA ASP A 166 46.47 -6.04 -28.56
C ASP A 166 45.82 -7.27 -29.24
N ASP A 167 44.48 -7.38 -29.25
CA ASP A 167 43.76 -8.51 -29.87
C ASP A 167 43.78 -8.43 -31.42
N TYR A 168 43.83 -7.20 -31.96
CA TYR A 168 44.06 -6.97 -33.38
C TYR A 168 45.47 -7.40 -33.81
N ASN A 169 46.48 -7.20 -32.96
CA ASN A 169 47.85 -7.66 -33.23
C ASN A 169 47.96 -9.18 -33.20
N ASP A 170 47.20 -9.87 -32.35
CA ASP A 170 47.21 -11.34 -32.30
C ASP A 170 46.44 -11.96 -33.48
N LEU A 171 45.37 -11.32 -33.97
CA LEU A 171 44.72 -11.67 -35.24
C LEU A 171 45.61 -11.40 -36.46
N LEU A 172 46.38 -10.30 -36.46
CA LEU A 172 47.34 -9.98 -37.52
C LEU A 172 48.53 -10.97 -37.55
N LYS A 173 49.04 -11.37 -36.38
CA LYS A 173 50.04 -12.44 -36.24
C LYS A 173 49.52 -13.80 -36.73
N LEU A 174 48.24 -14.12 -36.50
CA LEU A 174 47.62 -15.34 -37.02
C LEU A 174 47.44 -15.30 -38.55
N ALA A 175 47.24 -14.10 -39.11
CA ALA A 175 47.14 -13.85 -40.55
C ALA A 175 48.52 -13.73 -41.25
N GLY A 176 49.62 -13.76 -40.49
CA GLY A 176 50.98 -13.75 -41.03
C GLY A 176 51.47 -12.38 -41.53
N ILE A 177 50.94 -11.28 -40.97
CA ILE A 177 51.45 -9.91 -41.17
C ILE A 177 52.15 -9.45 -39.88
#